data_AF-A0A3D2L9T5-F1
#
_entry.id   AF-A0A3D2L9T5-F1
#
_cell.length_a   1.000
_cell.length_b   1.000
_cell.length_c   1.000
_cell.angle_alpha   90.00
_cell.angle_beta   90.00
_cell.angle_gamma   90.00
#
_symmetry.space_group_name_H-M   'P 1'
#
loop_
_entity.id
_entity.type
_entity.pdbx_description
1 polymer ?
#
loop_
_entity_poly.entity_id
_entity_poly.type
_entity_poly.pdbx_seq_one_letter_code
_entity_poly.pdbx_strand_id
1 'polypeptide(L)' 'LTPKEKGMGGAIAKAKEILEATPGAVMPSQFDNPANPAIHELTTAEEIWADTDGAVDAVLSGIGTGGT' A
#
# COMPACT_ATOMS: atom_id res chain seq x y z
N LEU A 1 11.16 18.63 -5.08
CA LEU A 1 10.62 17.33 -5.53
C LEU A 1 11.77 16.49 -6.08
N THR A 2 11.70 15.16 -5.99
CA THR A 2 12.69 14.28 -6.65
C THR A 2 12.59 14.43 -8.18
N PRO A 3 13.69 14.21 -8.94
CA PRO A 3 13.66 14.28 -10.40
C PRO A 3 12.56 13.38 -10.99
N LYS A 4 11.81 13.89 -11.97
CA LYS A 4 10.63 13.23 -12.54
C LYS A 4 11.01 11.90 -13.19
N GLU A 5 12.17 11.84 -13.81
CA GLU A 5 12.72 10.69 -14.55
C GLU A 5 12.97 9.48 -13.63
N LYS A 6 13.15 9.73 -12.33
CA LYS A 6 13.37 8.67 -11.32
C LYS A 6 12.08 8.04 -10.80
N GLY A 7 10.92 8.62 -11.13
CA GLY A 7 9.61 8.10 -10.75
C GLY A 7 9.48 7.75 -9.26
N MET A 8 8.73 6.68 -8.96
CA MET A 8 8.49 6.22 -7.59
C MET A 8 9.78 5.76 -6.88
N GLY A 9 10.69 5.11 -7.60
CA GLY A 9 11.97 4.66 -7.04
C GLY A 9 12.81 5.82 -6.49
N GLY A 10 12.81 6.96 -7.20
CA GLY A 10 13.45 8.19 -6.73
C GLY A 10 12.82 8.75 -5.45
N ALA A 11 11.49 8.73 -5.36
CA ALA A 11 10.76 9.15 -4.16
C ALA A 11 11.07 8.25 -2.95
N ILE A 12 11.09 6.92 -3.15
CA ILE A 12 11.44 5.95 -2.10
C ILE A 12 12.88 6.16 -1.61
N ALA A 13 13.83 6.32 -2.53
CA ALA A 13 15.23 6.59 -2.17
C ALA A 13 15.34 7.86 -1.32
N LYS A 14 14.66 8.95 -1.72
CA LYS A 14 14.68 10.19 -0.95
C LYS A 14 14.00 10.05 0.43
N ALA A 15 12.94 9.25 0.53
CA ALA A 15 12.28 8.97 1.81
C ALA A 15 13.21 8.22 2.77
N LYS A 16 14.01 7.27 2.27
CA LYS A 16 15.03 6.55 3.07
C LYS A 16 16.12 7.49 3.57
N GLU A 17 16.61 8.40 2.74
CA GLU A 17 17.58 9.43 3.18
C GLU A 17 17.02 10.29 4.32
N ILE A 18 15.74 10.68 4.25
CA ILE A 18 15.08 11.48 5.30
C ILE A 18 14.94 10.66 6.59
N LEU A 19 14.56 9.39 6.47
CA LEU A 19 14.43 8.47 7.60
C LEU A 19 15.76 8.32 8.35
N GLU A 20 16.86 8.14 7.63
CA GLU A 20 18.20 8.01 8.21
C GLU A 20 18.69 9.30 8.87
N ALA A 21 18.35 10.46 8.30
CA ALA A 21 18.82 11.76 8.78
C ALA A 21 17.97 12.35 9.92
N THR A 22 16.78 11.82 10.20
CA THR A 22 15.81 12.43 11.12
C THR A 22 15.58 11.52 12.33
N PRO A 23 16.14 11.84 13.51
CA PRO A 23 15.92 11.07 14.72
C PRO A 23 14.42 10.97 15.06
N GLY A 24 13.94 9.75 15.29
CA GLY A 24 12.54 9.48 15.63
C GLY A 24 11.58 9.45 14.42
N ALA A 25 12.06 9.61 13.19
CA ALA A 25 11.23 9.41 12.01
C ALA A 25 10.86 7.92 11.84
N VAL A 26 9.70 7.67 11.24
CA VAL A 26 9.18 6.34 10.93
C VAL A 26 8.73 6.29 9.48
N MET A 27 9.04 5.21 8.78
CA MET A 27 8.60 4.96 7.41
C MET A 27 7.54 3.85 7.40
N PRO A 28 6.30 4.11 6.95
CA PRO A 28 5.22 3.11 6.91
C PRO A 28 5.42 1.97 5.90
N SER A 29 6.27 2.18 4.89
CA SER A 29 6.70 1.18 3.91
C SER A 29 5.56 0.40 3.22
N GLN A 30 4.60 1.11 2.63
CA GLN A 30 3.36 0.52 2.06
C GLN A 30 3.56 -0.64 1.05
N PHE A 31 4.71 -0.73 0.39
CA PHE A 31 5.01 -1.82 -0.56
C PHE A 31 5.51 -3.10 0.13
N ASP A 32 6.07 -2.97 1.34
CA ASP A 32 6.72 -4.08 2.06
C ASP A 32 5.99 -4.45 3.36
N ASN A 33 5.12 -3.57 3.86
CA ASN A 33 4.46 -3.72 5.14
C ASN A 33 3.26 -4.68 5.04
N PRO A 34 3.29 -5.85 5.71
CA PRO A 34 2.21 -6.85 5.62
C PRO A 34 0.88 -6.36 6.20
N ALA A 35 0.89 -5.29 7.01
CA ALA A 35 -0.34 -4.67 7.48
C ALA A 35 -1.19 -4.07 6.33
N ASN A 36 -0.58 -3.74 5.19
CA ASN A 36 -1.28 -3.24 4.02
C ASN A 36 -2.21 -4.32 3.41
N PRO A 37 -1.74 -5.50 2.96
CA PRO A 37 -2.66 -6.53 2.49
C PRO A 37 -3.56 -7.10 3.59
N ALA A 38 -3.05 -7.22 4.83
CA ALA A 38 -3.83 -7.80 5.92
C ALA A 38 -5.11 -7.02 6.25
N ILE A 39 -5.09 -5.68 6.13
CA ILE A 39 -6.32 -4.91 6.40
C ILE A 39 -7.38 -5.13 5.32
N HIS A 40 -6.99 -5.32 4.06
CA HIS A 40 -7.92 -5.60 2.98
C HIS A 40 -8.55 -6.99 3.11
N GLU A 41 -7.79 -7.98 3.59
CA GLU A 41 -8.35 -9.29 3.94
C GLU A 41 -9.37 -9.19 5.09
N LEU A 42 -9.04 -8.45 6.16
CA LEU A 42 -9.89 -8.36 7.36
C LEU A 42 -11.11 -7.46 7.19
N THR A 43 -11.08 -6.50 6.26
CA THR A 43 -12.18 -5.53 6.09
C THR A 43 -12.70 -5.50 4.66
N THR A 44 -11.89 -5.15 3.67
CA THR A 44 -12.36 -4.97 2.28
C THR A 44 -13.00 -6.24 1.71
N ALA A 45 -12.39 -7.41 1.95
CA ALA A 45 -12.95 -8.69 1.52
C ALA A 45 -14.26 -9.01 2.24
N GLU A 46 -14.32 -8.80 3.56
CA GLU A 46 -15.51 -9.03 4.39
C GLU A 46 -16.66 -8.09 4.02
N GLU A 47 -16.38 -6.81 3.72
CA GLU A 47 -17.36 -5.83 3.24
C GLU A 47 -17.96 -6.25 1.89
N ILE A 48 -17.12 -6.62 0.92
CA ILE A 48 -17.58 -7.13 -0.39
C ILE A 48 -18.43 -8.38 -0.20
N TRP A 49 -17.98 -9.32 0.64
CA TRP A 49 -18.68 -10.56 0.88
C TRP A 49 -20.05 -10.33 1.53
N ALA A 50 -20.10 -9.48 2.55
CA ALA A 50 -21.34 -9.17 3.27
C ALA A 50 -22.33 -8.39 2.39
N ASP A 51 -21.87 -7.33 1.70
CA ASP A 51 -22.75 -6.47 0.88
C ASP A 51 -23.28 -7.19 -0.37
N THR A 52 -22.66 -8.29 -0.77
CA THR A 52 -23.13 -9.14 -1.88
C THR A 52 -23.88 -10.39 -1.40
N ASP A 53 -24.14 -10.54 -0.10
CA ASP A 53 -24.72 -11.75 0.50
C ASP A 53 -23.97 -13.04 0.06
N GLY A 54 -22.65 -12.94 -0.13
CA GLY A 54 -21.78 -14.02 -0.62
C GLY A 54 -21.96 -14.39 -2.09
N ALA A 55 -22.60 -13.54 -2.89
CA ALA A 55 -22.90 -13.79 -4.30
C ALA A 55 -21.91 -13.12 -5.28
N VAL A 56 -20.78 -12.57 -4.80
CA VAL A 56 -19.75 -11.97 -5.67
C VAL A 56 -19.12 -13.03 -6.59
N ASP A 57 -19.26 -12.84 -7.91
CA ASP A 57 -18.67 -13.75 -8.91
C ASP A 57 -17.22 -13.40 -9.27
N ALA A 58 -16.88 -12.10 -9.24
CA ALA A 58 -15.55 -11.61 -9.60
C ALA A 58 -15.25 -10.28 -8.94
N VAL A 59 -13.96 -10.06 -8.62
CA VAL A 59 -13.42 -8.79 -8.14
C VAL A 59 -12.31 -8.35 -9.08
N LEU A 60 -12.32 -7.09 -9.50
CA LEU A 60 -11.26 -6.49 -10.30
C LEU A 60 -10.63 -5.35 -9.52
N SER A 61 -9.31 -5.41 -9.33
CA SER A 61 -8.53 -4.38 -8.63
C SER A 61 -7.34 -3.94 -9.48
N GLY A 62 -7.09 -2.64 -9.51
CA GLY A 62 -5.89 -2.08 -10.11
C GLY A 62 -4.68 -2.26 -9.19
N ILE A 63 -3.53 -2.61 -9.75
CA ILE A 63 -2.34 -2.91 -8.96
C ILE A 63 -1.47 -1.65 -8.81
N GLY A 64 -1.36 -1.16 -7.57
CA GLY A 64 -0.38 -0.17 -7.13
C GLY A 64 0.64 -0.78 -6.18
N THR A 65 0.33 -0.80 -4.88
CA THR A 65 1.10 -1.55 -3.87
C THR A 65 0.85 -3.04 -3.92
N GLY A 66 -0.30 -3.45 -4.45
CA GLY A 66 -0.77 -4.84 -4.43
C GLY A 66 -1.39 -5.27 -3.09
N GLY A 67 -1.76 -4.31 -2.23
CA GLY A 67 -2.38 -4.61 -0.94
C GLY A 67 -3.86 -5.00 -1.05
N THR A 68 -4.61 -4.33 -1.93
CA THR A 68 -6.03 -4.60 -2.20
C THR A 68 -6.19 -5.87 -3.01
#